data_AF-T1EC90-F1
#
_entry.id   AF-T1EC90-F1
#
_cell.length_a   1.000
_cell.length_b   1.000
_cell.length_c   1.000
_cell.angle_alpha   90.00
_cell.angle_beta   90.00
_cell.angle_gamma   90.00
#
_symmetry.space_group_name_H-M   'P 1'
#
loop_
_entity.id
_entity.type
_entity.pdbx_description
1 polymer ?
#
loop_
_entity_poly.entity_id
_entity_poly.type
_entity_poly.pdbx_seq_one_letter_code
_entity_poly.pdbx_strand_id
1 'polypeptide(L)'
;MIYFMTIMCMVMCISSFLGFLNCTGPAGARGPAGPSGASGPPGSRGPRGERGLCGGQLSDKQFYKIELLLNGSHFNLISAYWANKREFELQEAKFNKDIPFEYNEKFKKEFEGDLKKTDIYASLDHNEMYVMKLKYIIDTLLEVGGDDNIESAFNLLKVLKLSGGLVRSVIIAVDNNACGLLLLTEGDVNKLSLLISNMLFVRGDLIGHIQAVLDEAAGFDKKDIVKIKGKLKLITAKGGRIHNKIAKKSGNKSLQSLCDSINRIIEKTLIWSRFL
;
A
#
# COMPACT_ATOMS: atom_id res chain seq x y z
N MET A 1 50.43 -55.84 -30.19
CA MET A 1 49.45 -56.26 -31.23
C MET A 1 49.51 -57.73 -31.63
N ILE A 2 50.25 -58.60 -30.93
CA ILE A 2 50.26 -60.07 -31.13
C ILE A 2 49.48 -60.78 -29.99
N TYR A 3 49.05 -60.03 -28.97
CA TYR A 3 48.32 -60.57 -27.80
C TYR A 3 46.79 -60.53 -27.93
N PHE A 4 46.24 -59.83 -28.93
CA PHE A 4 44.78 -59.58 -29.03
C PHE A 4 44.08 -60.45 -30.09
N MET A 5 44.81 -61.04 -31.05
CA MET A 5 44.22 -61.82 -32.14
C MET A 5 44.23 -63.34 -31.88
N THR A 6 45.07 -63.82 -30.96
CA THR A 6 45.13 -65.24 -30.56
C THR A 6 44.14 -65.59 -29.45
N ILE A 7 43.72 -64.60 -28.64
CA ILE A 7 42.71 -64.78 -27.59
C ILE A 7 41.29 -64.86 -28.18
N MET A 8 41.03 -64.14 -29.27
CA MET A 8 39.70 -64.10 -29.89
C MET A 8 39.32 -65.42 -30.61
N CYS A 9 40.29 -66.23 -31.04
CA CYS A 9 40.02 -67.54 -31.65
C CYS A 9 39.91 -68.69 -30.63
N MET A 10 40.50 -68.57 -29.44
CA MET A 10 40.36 -69.60 -28.38
C MET A 10 39.05 -69.44 -27.57
N VAL A 11 38.49 -68.23 -27.56
CA VAL A 11 37.21 -67.90 -26.90
C VAL A 11 35.98 -68.24 -27.77
N MET A 12 36.16 -68.42 -29.08
CA MET A 12 35.08 -68.80 -30.01
C MET A 12 34.86 -70.32 -30.18
N CYS A 13 35.74 -71.18 -29.65
CA CYS A 13 35.59 -72.64 -29.74
C CYS A 13 35.23 -73.33 -28.41
N ILE A 14 35.28 -72.61 -27.28
CA ILE A 14 34.80 -73.10 -25.97
C ILE A 14 33.28 -72.87 -25.82
N SER A 15 32.67 -72.07 -26.70
CA SER A 15 31.26 -71.69 -26.73
C SER A 15 30.30 -72.73 -27.35
N SER A 16 30.75 -73.93 -27.73
CA SER A 16 29.88 -74.92 -28.39
C SER A 16 29.94 -76.36 -27.86
N PHE A 17 30.67 -76.67 -26.78
CA PHE A 17 30.82 -78.08 -26.33
C PHE A 17 30.68 -78.38 -24.83
N LEU A 18 30.29 -77.41 -23.99
CA LEU A 18 29.87 -77.68 -22.59
C LEU A 18 28.34 -77.58 -22.41
N GLY A 19 27.62 -78.09 -23.42
CA GLY A 19 26.15 -78.18 -23.43
C GLY A 19 25.56 -79.45 -22.81
N PHE A 20 26.37 -80.37 -22.28
CA PHE A 20 25.85 -81.59 -21.65
C PHE A 20 26.78 -82.03 -20.50
N LEU A 21 26.18 -82.28 -19.32
CA LEU A 21 26.74 -82.85 -18.07
C LEU A 21 27.00 -81.86 -16.93
N ASN A 22 25.92 -81.41 -16.28
CA ASN A 22 25.81 -81.50 -14.81
C ASN A 22 24.36 -81.29 -14.36
N CYS A 23 23.65 -82.40 -14.21
CA CYS A 23 22.35 -82.49 -13.57
C CYS A 23 22.41 -81.94 -12.14
N THR A 24 21.59 -80.93 -11.85
CA THR A 24 21.12 -80.61 -10.51
C THR A 24 19.59 -80.52 -10.58
N GLY A 25 18.91 -81.18 -9.64
CA GLY A 25 17.45 -81.41 -9.70
C GLY A 25 16.61 -80.13 -9.76
N PRO A 26 15.33 -80.23 -10.15
CA PRO A 26 14.45 -79.08 -10.25
C PRO A 26 14.41 -78.33 -8.90
N ALA A 27 14.62 -77.02 -8.95
CA ALA A 27 14.35 -76.16 -7.80
C ALA A 27 12.87 -76.32 -7.40
N GLY A 28 12.61 -76.53 -6.12
CA GLY A 28 11.25 -76.66 -5.59
C GLY A 28 10.38 -75.48 -5.97
N ALA A 29 9.09 -75.73 -6.19
CA ALA A 29 8.12 -74.71 -6.55
C ALA A 29 8.22 -73.50 -5.59
N ARG A 30 8.21 -72.28 -6.14
CA ARG A 30 8.15 -71.05 -5.35
C ARG A 30 6.88 -71.11 -4.49
N GLY A 31 7.04 -70.99 -3.17
CA GLY A 31 5.89 -70.95 -2.25
C GLY A 31 4.89 -69.85 -2.65
N PRO A 32 3.60 -70.02 -2.34
CA PRO A 32 2.57 -69.04 -2.69
C PRO A 32 2.94 -67.66 -2.13
N ALA A 33 2.60 -66.60 -2.86
CA ALA A 33 2.77 -65.24 -2.38
C ALA A 33 2.03 -65.09 -1.03
N GLY A 34 2.71 -64.52 -0.02
CA GLY A 34 2.09 -64.24 1.26
C GLY A 34 0.87 -63.31 1.09
N PRO A 35 -0.16 -63.42 1.94
CA PRO A 35 -1.35 -62.59 1.84
C PRO A 35 -0.96 -61.10 1.93
N SER A 36 -1.65 -60.25 1.16
CA SER A 36 -1.49 -58.80 1.23
C SER A 36 -1.72 -58.32 2.66
N GLY A 37 -0.80 -57.51 3.19
CA GLY A 37 -0.94 -56.92 4.52
C GLY A 37 -2.23 -56.10 4.63
N ALA A 38 -2.91 -56.19 5.77
CA ALA A 38 -4.13 -55.44 6.02
C ALA A 38 -3.89 -53.93 5.86
N SER A 39 -4.87 -53.24 5.26
CA SER A 39 -4.83 -51.78 5.11
C SER A 39 -4.65 -51.12 6.48
N GLY A 40 -3.72 -50.16 6.58
CA GLY A 40 -3.50 -49.42 7.83
C GLY A 40 -4.77 -48.69 8.28
N PRO A 41 -4.96 -48.46 9.59
CA PRO A 41 -6.13 -47.76 10.09
C PRO A 41 -6.22 -46.34 9.49
N PRO A 42 -7.44 -45.80 9.30
CA PRO A 42 -7.62 -44.41 8.86
C PRO A 42 -6.87 -43.45 9.79
N GLY A 43 -6.11 -42.52 9.22
CA GLY A 43 -5.41 -41.50 10.00
C GLY A 43 -6.38 -40.66 10.83
N SER A 44 -6.00 -40.35 12.08
CA SER A 44 -6.79 -39.49 12.96
C SER A 44 -7.06 -38.13 12.28
N ARG A 45 -8.30 -37.66 12.33
CA ARG A 45 -8.66 -36.31 11.88
C ARG A 45 -7.77 -35.30 12.60
N GLY A 46 -7.08 -34.44 11.85
CA GLY A 46 -6.24 -33.39 12.43
C GLY A 46 -7.03 -32.49 13.40
N PRO A 47 -6.37 -31.83 14.36
CA PRO A 47 -7.05 -30.92 15.27
C PRO A 47 -7.84 -29.88 14.49
N ARG A 48 -9.02 -29.51 15.00
CA ARG A 48 -9.81 -28.42 14.44
C ARG A 48 -8.93 -27.17 14.43
N GLY A 49 -8.79 -26.53 13.27
CA GLY A 49 -8.04 -25.27 13.17
C GLY A 49 -8.57 -24.24 14.17
N GLU A 50 -7.67 -23.44 14.75
CA GLU A 50 -8.04 -22.36 15.65
C GLU A 50 -9.07 -21.44 14.98
N ARG A 51 -10.06 -20.98 15.76
CA ARG A 51 -11.03 -19.99 15.27
C ARG A 51 -10.26 -18.71 14.93
N GLY A 52 -10.40 -18.21 13.71
CA GLY A 52 -9.88 -16.88 13.35
C GLY A 52 -10.48 -15.80 14.27
N LEU A 53 -9.69 -14.77 14.61
CA LEU A 53 -10.07 -13.66 15.48
C LEU A 53 -11.41 -12.98 15.10
N CYS A 54 -11.79 -13.01 13.81
CA CYS A 54 -13.05 -12.43 13.33
C CYS A 54 -14.27 -13.39 13.40
N GLY A 55 -14.14 -14.55 14.07
CA GLY A 55 -15.20 -15.57 14.22
C GLY A 55 -15.70 -15.78 15.66
N GLY A 56 -15.39 -14.87 16.58
CA GLY A 56 -15.99 -14.84 17.93
C GLY A 56 -17.43 -14.33 17.89
N GLN A 57 -18.28 -14.80 18.81
CA GLN A 57 -19.67 -14.32 18.98
C GLN A 57 -19.66 -12.83 19.36
N LEU A 58 -19.62 -11.95 18.36
CA LEU A 58 -19.96 -10.55 18.51
C LEU A 58 -21.45 -10.45 18.80
N SER A 59 -21.84 -9.58 19.73
CA SER A 59 -23.27 -9.28 19.89
C SER A 59 -23.79 -8.57 18.64
N ASP A 60 -25.04 -8.84 18.24
CA ASP A 60 -25.68 -8.16 17.09
C ASP A 60 -25.59 -6.62 17.20
N LYS A 61 -25.59 -6.10 18.44
CA LYS A 61 -25.43 -4.68 18.76
C LYS A 61 -24.03 -4.12 18.43
N GLN A 62 -22.97 -4.92 18.60
CA GLN A 62 -21.60 -4.50 18.25
C GLN A 62 -21.39 -4.50 16.73
N PHE A 63 -21.92 -5.50 16.04
CA PHE A 63 -21.82 -5.64 14.59
C PHE A 63 -22.53 -4.47 13.87
N TYR A 64 -23.81 -4.23 14.20
CA TYR A 64 -24.63 -3.18 13.60
C TYR A 64 -24.03 -1.77 13.73
N LYS A 65 -23.34 -1.49 14.84
CA LYS A 65 -22.83 -0.14 15.15
C LYS A 65 -21.56 0.22 14.38
N ILE A 66 -20.64 -0.73 14.22
CA ILE A 66 -19.43 -0.54 13.41
C ILE A 66 -19.80 -0.44 11.94
N GLU A 67 -20.76 -1.26 11.52
CA GLU A 67 -21.22 -1.32 10.14
C GLU A 67 -21.96 -0.05 9.67
N LEU A 68 -22.58 0.69 10.58
CA LEU A 68 -23.27 1.94 10.23
C LEU A 68 -22.45 3.20 10.51
N LEU A 69 -21.92 3.37 11.72
CA LEU A 69 -21.31 4.64 12.13
C LEU A 69 -19.87 4.78 11.62
N LEU A 70 -19.04 3.77 11.92
CA LEU A 70 -17.63 3.82 11.55
C LEU A 70 -17.47 3.64 10.04
N ASN A 71 -18.09 2.61 9.48
CA ASN A 71 -18.08 2.37 8.04
C ASN A 71 -18.68 3.53 7.25
N GLY A 72 -19.75 4.18 7.72
CA GLY A 72 -20.30 5.36 7.07
C GLY A 72 -19.30 6.53 7.00
N SER A 73 -18.70 6.89 8.13
CA SER A 73 -17.68 7.97 8.17
C SER A 73 -16.44 7.64 7.34
N HIS A 74 -15.98 6.39 7.38
CA HIS A 74 -14.82 5.91 6.64
C HIS A 74 -15.09 5.84 5.14
N PHE A 75 -16.26 5.33 4.75
CA PHE A 75 -16.72 5.32 3.36
C PHE A 75 -16.75 6.71 2.77
N ASN A 76 -17.34 7.69 3.48
CA ASN A 76 -17.36 9.08 3.01
C ASN A 76 -15.95 9.63 2.81
N LEU A 77 -14.99 9.30 3.69
CA LEU A 77 -13.60 9.72 3.54
C LEU A 77 -12.93 9.08 2.33
N ILE A 78 -13.10 7.77 2.12
CA ILE A 78 -12.59 7.04 0.95
C ILE A 78 -13.18 7.61 -0.34
N SER A 79 -14.50 7.78 -0.39
CA SER A 79 -15.20 8.30 -1.57
C SER A 79 -14.73 9.70 -1.92
N ALA A 80 -14.54 10.57 -0.93
CA ALA A 80 -14.02 11.91 -1.15
C ALA A 80 -12.52 11.90 -1.56
N TYR A 81 -11.72 11.00 -1.00
CA TYR A 81 -10.29 10.91 -1.30
C TYR A 81 -10.05 10.49 -2.76
N TRP A 82 -10.81 9.50 -3.23
CA TRP A 82 -10.73 8.98 -4.60
C TRP A 82 -11.73 9.64 -5.56
N ALA A 83 -12.35 10.75 -5.16
CA ALA A 83 -13.23 11.51 -6.03
C ALA A 83 -12.47 11.90 -7.30
N ASN A 84 -13.13 11.80 -8.46
CA ASN A 84 -12.59 12.12 -9.78
C ASN A 84 -11.37 11.29 -10.23
N LYS A 85 -10.84 10.39 -9.39
CA LYS A 85 -9.63 9.59 -9.69
C LYS A 85 -9.76 8.81 -10.99
N ARG A 86 -10.91 8.18 -11.24
CA ARG A 86 -11.14 7.38 -12.47
C ARG A 86 -11.01 8.20 -13.76
N GLU A 87 -11.52 9.44 -13.75
CA GLU A 87 -11.39 10.33 -14.91
C GLU A 87 -9.96 10.84 -15.03
N PHE A 88 -9.35 11.21 -13.91
CA PHE A 88 -7.98 11.70 -13.83
C PHE A 88 -6.92 10.66 -14.22
N GLU A 89 -7.15 9.37 -13.98
CA GLU A 89 -6.25 8.25 -14.33
C GLU A 89 -5.86 8.26 -15.82
N LEU A 90 -6.75 8.73 -16.70
CA LEU A 90 -6.48 8.87 -18.13
C LEU A 90 -5.35 9.88 -18.43
N GLN A 91 -5.18 10.88 -17.56
CA GLN A 91 -4.17 11.95 -17.70
C GLN A 91 -3.00 11.78 -16.71
N GLU A 92 -3.11 10.92 -15.70
CA GLU A 92 -2.13 10.82 -14.63
C GLU A 92 -0.74 10.39 -15.14
N ALA A 93 -0.68 9.47 -16.09
CA ALA A 93 0.59 9.04 -16.69
C ALA A 93 1.31 10.19 -17.43
N LYS A 94 0.54 11.13 -17.99
CA LYS A 94 1.07 12.35 -18.60
C LYS A 94 1.60 13.29 -17.52
N PHE A 95 0.79 13.62 -16.49
CA PHE A 95 1.24 14.49 -15.39
C PHE A 95 2.44 13.93 -14.62
N ASN A 96 2.54 12.61 -14.45
CA ASN A 96 3.69 11.96 -13.82
C ASN A 96 5.00 12.13 -14.58
N LYS A 97 4.94 12.38 -15.90
CA LYS A 97 6.09 12.69 -16.76
C LYS A 97 6.34 14.20 -16.83
N ASP A 98 5.26 14.97 -16.91
CA ASP A 98 5.27 16.40 -17.17
C ASP A 98 5.67 17.22 -15.93
N ILE A 99 5.27 16.80 -14.73
CA ILE A 99 5.69 17.45 -13.49
C ILE A 99 7.09 16.94 -13.15
N PRO A 100 8.07 17.83 -12.89
CA PRO A 100 9.48 17.46 -12.76
C PRO A 100 9.82 16.86 -11.39
N PHE A 101 9.19 15.74 -11.03
CA PHE A 101 9.46 14.97 -9.82
C PHE A 101 10.88 14.42 -9.73
N GLU A 102 11.59 14.38 -10.84
CA GLU A 102 12.99 13.92 -10.95
C GLU A 102 13.93 15.07 -11.35
N TYR A 103 13.55 16.33 -11.11
CA TYR A 103 14.35 17.52 -11.45
C TYR A 103 15.80 17.45 -10.95
N ASN A 104 15.99 16.95 -9.73
CA ASN A 104 17.29 16.66 -9.14
C ASN A 104 17.17 15.53 -8.11
N GLU A 105 18.30 15.10 -7.55
CA GLU A 105 18.36 14.02 -6.55
C GLU A 105 17.46 14.26 -5.32
N LYS A 106 17.30 15.51 -4.88
CA LYS A 106 16.44 15.86 -3.75
C LYS A 106 14.97 15.63 -4.10
N PHE A 107 14.53 16.07 -5.28
CA PHE A 107 13.17 15.83 -5.78
C PHE A 107 12.90 14.33 -5.93
N LYS A 108 13.80 13.62 -6.62
CA LYS A 108 13.67 12.19 -6.87
C LYS A 108 13.47 11.41 -5.58
N LYS A 109 14.35 11.59 -4.58
CA LYS A 109 14.23 10.91 -3.28
C LYS A 109 12.92 11.21 -2.55
N GLU A 110 12.44 12.45 -2.61
CA GLU A 110 11.21 12.86 -1.91
C GLU A 110 9.94 12.30 -2.59
N PHE A 111 9.93 12.23 -3.92
CA PHE A 111 8.72 11.96 -4.73
C PHE A 111 8.73 10.62 -5.50
N GLU A 112 9.77 9.79 -5.31
CA GLU A 112 9.80 8.42 -5.85
C GLU A 112 8.65 7.57 -5.30
N GLY A 113 7.90 6.92 -6.20
CA GLY A 113 6.77 6.03 -5.91
C GLY A 113 5.40 6.62 -6.26
N ASP A 114 4.55 5.83 -6.92
CA ASP A 114 3.28 6.28 -7.49
C ASP A 114 2.28 6.78 -6.43
N LEU A 115 2.28 6.16 -5.24
CA LEU A 115 1.42 6.60 -4.14
C LEU A 115 1.76 8.01 -3.65
N LYS A 116 3.04 8.41 -3.67
CA LYS A 116 3.44 9.77 -3.29
C LYS A 116 2.94 10.80 -4.29
N LYS A 117 2.98 10.48 -5.59
CA LYS A 117 2.42 11.31 -6.66
C LYS A 117 0.89 11.39 -6.56
N THR A 118 0.26 10.25 -6.30
CA THR A 118 -1.19 10.15 -6.04
C THR A 118 -1.63 11.07 -4.90
N ASP A 119 -0.88 11.14 -3.79
CA ASP A 119 -1.19 12.02 -2.66
C ASP A 119 -1.19 13.51 -3.04
N ILE A 120 -0.30 13.92 -3.95
CA ILE A 120 -0.25 15.28 -4.47
C ILE A 120 -1.53 15.57 -5.26
N TYR A 121 -1.94 14.66 -6.14
CA TYR A 121 -3.17 14.83 -6.93
C TYR A 121 -4.43 14.77 -6.08
N ALA A 122 -4.48 13.91 -5.07
CA ALA A 122 -5.58 13.83 -4.12
C ALA A 122 -5.76 15.12 -3.30
N SER A 123 -4.69 15.89 -3.11
CA SER A 123 -4.73 17.21 -2.46
C SER A 123 -5.28 18.32 -3.36
N LEU A 124 -5.51 18.00 -4.63
CA LEU A 124 -6.16 18.84 -5.63
C LEU A 124 -7.48 18.21 -6.11
N ASP A 125 -7.99 17.24 -5.35
CA ASP A 125 -9.21 16.49 -5.66
C ASP A 125 -9.19 15.75 -7.01
N HIS A 126 -7.99 15.36 -7.46
CA HIS A 126 -7.75 14.80 -8.79
C HIS A 126 -8.33 15.68 -9.91
N ASN A 127 -8.43 16.99 -9.68
CA ASN A 127 -8.98 17.92 -10.64
C ASN A 127 -7.91 18.34 -11.65
N GLU A 128 -8.09 17.95 -12.91
CA GLU A 128 -7.14 18.22 -14.00
C GLU A 128 -6.75 19.69 -14.10
N MET A 129 -7.72 20.62 -14.01
CA MET A 129 -7.47 22.06 -14.11
C MET A 129 -6.46 22.52 -13.07
N TYR A 130 -6.60 22.08 -11.82
CA TYR A 130 -5.68 22.48 -10.74
C TYR A 130 -4.34 21.76 -10.81
N VAL A 131 -4.29 20.53 -11.33
CA VAL A 131 -3.03 19.84 -11.61
C VAL A 131 -2.25 20.55 -12.73
N MET A 132 -2.94 21.05 -13.76
CA MET A 132 -2.30 21.91 -14.78
C MET A 132 -1.77 23.22 -14.18
N LYS A 133 -2.52 23.88 -13.30
CA LYS A 133 -2.06 25.10 -12.61
C LYS A 133 -0.85 24.82 -11.73
N LEU A 134 -0.86 23.70 -10.99
CA LEU A 134 0.30 23.24 -10.23
C LEU A 134 1.51 23.07 -11.15
N LYS A 135 1.37 22.33 -12.26
CA LYS A 135 2.44 22.14 -13.25
C LYS A 135 3.00 23.48 -13.73
N TYR A 136 2.12 24.38 -14.18
CA TYR A 136 2.52 25.71 -14.66
C TYR A 136 3.36 26.49 -13.63
N ILE A 137 2.92 26.49 -12.36
CA ILE A 137 3.64 27.17 -11.28
C ILE A 137 5.02 26.53 -11.03
N ILE A 138 5.09 25.20 -11.04
CA ILE A 138 6.35 24.47 -10.85
C ILE A 138 7.32 24.77 -12.00
N ASP A 139 6.86 24.67 -13.24
CA ASP A 139 7.67 24.99 -14.42
C ASP A 139 8.18 26.43 -14.35
N THR A 140 7.30 27.39 -14.04
CA THR A 140 7.67 28.79 -13.89
C THR A 140 8.77 29.01 -12.86
N LEU A 141 8.68 28.37 -11.69
CA LEU A 141 9.70 28.46 -10.64
C LEU A 141 11.05 27.87 -11.07
N LEU A 142 11.02 26.74 -11.76
CA LEU A 142 12.23 26.03 -12.17
C LEU A 142 12.90 26.66 -13.40
N GLU A 143 12.12 27.23 -14.31
CA GLU A 143 12.61 27.99 -15.47
C GLU A 143 13.33 29.28 -15.06
N VAL A 144 12.77 30.02 -14.10
CA VAL A 144 13.45 31.21 -13.54
C VAL A 144 14.73 30.80 -12.79
N GLY A 145 14.73 29.60 -12.20
CA GLY A 145 15.90 29.02 -11.54
C GLY A 145 16.27 29.73 -10.24
N GLY A 146 17.43 29.35 -9.67
CA GLY A 146 17.91 29.86 -8.38
C GLY A 146 17.36 29.09 -7.18
N ASP A 147 18.20 28.93 -6.16
CA ASP A 147 17.96 28.03 -5.03
C ASP A 147 16.62 28.28 -4.32
N ASP A 148 16.28 29.55 -4.09
CA ASP A 148 15.05 29.93 -3.40
C ASP A 148 13.79 29.62 -4.23
N ASN A 149 13.87 29.61 -5.56
CA ASN A 149 12.74 29.26 -6.43
C ASN A 149 12.58 27.75 -6.54
N ILE A 150 13.68 27.02 -6.70
CA ILE A 150 13.72 25.55 -6.67
C ILE A 150 13.19 25.04 -5.32
N GLU A 151 13.58 25.67 -4.22
CA GLU A 151 13.11 25.32 -2.87
C GLU A 151 11.61 25.61 -2.69
N SER A 152 11.11 26.67 -3.31
CA SER A 152 9.67 26.98 -3.29
C SER A 152 8.85 25.93 -4.04
N ALA A 153 9.33 25.47 -5.20
CA ALA A 153 8.70 24.39 -5.97
C ALA A 153 8.71 23.07 -5.19
N PHE A 154 9.85 22.72 -4.59
CA PHE A 154 10.00 21.53 -3.76
C PHE A 154 9.02 21.54 -2.58
N ASN A 155 8.96 22.65 -1.84
CA ASN A 155 8.12 22.76 -0.65
C ASN A 155 6.62 22.74 -0.97
N LEU A 156 6.21 23.30 -2.13
CA LEU A 156 4.82 23.19 -2.59
C LEU A 156 4.43 21.72 -2.80
N LEU A 157 5.19 20.97 -3.60
CA LEU A 157 4.92 19.55 -3.85
C LEU A 157 4.98 18.72 -2.56
N LYS A 158 5.93 19.04 -1.66
CA LYS A 158 6.07 18.34 -0.38
C LYS A 158 4.86 18.53 0.54
N VAL A 159 4.33 19.75 0.65
CA VAL A 159 3.15 20.03 1.48
C VAL A 159 1.89 19.40 0.89
N LEU A 160 1.72 19.43 -0.43
CA LEU A 160 0.62 18.72 -1.11
C LEU A 160 0.71 17.21 -0.87
N LYS A 161 1.89 16.60 -1.05
CA LYS A 161 2.11 15.19 -0.73
C LYS A 161 1.74 14.88 0.72
N LEU A 162 2.19 15.70 1.68
CA LEU A 162 1.87 15.49 3.09
C LEU A 162 0.35 15.55 3.35
N SER A 163 -0.35 16.51 2.74
CA SER A 163 -1.80 16.68 2.88
C SER A 163 -2.55 15.41 2.46
N GLY A 164 -2.29 14.89 1.25
CA GLY A 164 -2.93 13.66 0.77
C GLY A 164 -2.49 12.43 1.55
N GLY A 165 -1.19 12.31 1.83
CA GLY A 165 -0.61 11.15 2.51
C GLY A 165 -1.14 10.93 3.93
N LEU A 166 -1.49 12.00 4.65
CA LEU A 166 -2.11 11.91 5.99
C LEU A 166 -3.53 11.36 5.95
N VAL A 167 -4.28 11.65 4.89
CA VAL A 167 -5.63 11.10 4.70
C VAL A 167 -5.52 9.63 4.27
N ARG A 168 -4.65 9.34 3.30
CA ARG A 168 -4.42 7.97 2.83
C ARG A 168 -3.91 7.06 3.94
N SER A 169 -3.04 7.55 4.83
CA SER A 169 -2.53 6.74 5.95
C SER A 169 -3.64 6.34 6.90
N VAL A 170 -4.60 7.23 7.19
CA VAL A 170 -5.78 6.91 8.00
C VAL A 170 -6.66 5.88 7.29
N ILE A 171 -6.90 6.05 5.99
CA ILE A 171 -7.69 5.09 5.20
C ILE A 171 -7.09 3.69 5.32
N ILE A 172 -5.79 3.57 5.03
CA ILE A 172 -5.06 2.29 5.10
C ILE A 172 -5.05 1.74 6.54
N ALA A 173 -4.90 2.60 7.54
CA ALA A 173 -4.87 2.16 8.94
C ALA A 173 -6.23 1.57 9.36
N VAL A 174 -7.35 2.16 8.94
CA VAL A 174 -8.68 1.62 9.23
C VAL A 174 -8.89 0.30 8.48
N ASP A 175 -8.58 0.26 7.18
CA ASP A 175 -8.76 -0.95 6.35
C ASP A 175 -7.95 -2.13 6.88
N ASN A 176 -6.67 -1.91 7.20
CA ASN A 176 -5.77 -2.97 7.68
C ASN A 176 -6.11 -3.46 9.09
N ASN A 177 -6.88 -2.71 9.86
CA ASN A 177 -7.25 -3.06 11.24
C ASN A 177 -8.74 -3.37 11.41
N ALA A 178 -9.48 -3.57 10.32
CA ALA A 178 -10.94 -3.75 10.34
C ALA A 178 -11.43 -4.77 11.39
N CYS A 179 -10.76 -5.92 11.53
CA CYS A 179 -11.14 -6.90 12.56
C CYS A 179 -10.82 -6.44 13.98
N GLY A 180 -9.71 -5.75 14.22
CA GLY A 180 -9.37 -5.22 15.55
C GLY A 180 -10.37 -4.17 16.02
N LEU A 181 -10.92 -3.39 15.07
CA LEU A 181 -11.92 -2.37 15.34
C LEU A 181 -13.24 -2.97 15.88
N LEU A 182 -13.52 -4.26 15.64
CA LEU A 182 -14.66 -4.99 16.21
C LEU A 182 -14.61 -5.09 17.74
N LEU A 183 -13.42 -4.92 18.33
CA LEU A 183 -13.20 -5.00 19.78
C LEU A 183 -13.30 -3.64 20.48
N LEU A 184 -13.51 -2.55 19.75
CA LEU A 184 -13.62 -1.22 20.33
C LEU A 184 -14.87 -1.06 21.19
N THR A 185 -14.74 -0.27 22.27
CA THR A 185 -15.89 0.15 23.06
C THR A 185 -16.81 1.06 22.26
N GLU A 186 -18.08 1.15 22.68
CA GLU A 186 -19.05 2.05 22.05
C GLU A 186 -18.54 3.51 21.99
N GLY A 187 -17.90 3.98 23.05
CA GLY A 187 -17.33 5.31 23.14
C GLY A 187 -16.14 5.50 22.20
N ASP A 188 -15.26 4.50 22.07
CA ASP A 188 -14.12 4.58 21.14
C ASP A 188 -14.57 4.55 19.68
N VAL A 189 -15.60 3.76 19.32
CA VAL A 189 -16.18 3.76 17.96
C VAL A 189 -16.76 5.13 17.61
N ASN A 190 -17.57 5.72 18.51
CA ASN A 190 -18.13 7.05 18.30
C ASN A 190 -17.03 8.11 18.14
N LYS A 191 -15.98 8.03 18.97
CA LYS A 191 -14.85 8.96 18.92
C LYS A 191 -14.05 8.81 17.62
N LEU A 192 -13.80 7.58 17.18
CA LEU A 192 -13.09 7.29 15.93
C LEU A 192 -13.88 7.82 14.72
N SER A 193 -15.18 7.53 14.66
CA SER A 193 -16.07 8.02 13.60
C SER A 193 -16.12 9.56 13.55
N LEU A 194 -16.17 10.23 14.70
CA LEU A 194 -16.11 11.68 14.78
C LEU A 194 -14.76 12.24 14.27
N LEU A 195 -13.64 11.62 14.64
CA LEU A 195 -12.32 12.05 14.18
C LEU A 195 -12.15 11.89 12.66
N ILE A 196 -12.65 10.78 12.09
CA ILE A 196 -12.66 10.52 10.65
C ILE A 196 -13.53 11.56 9.92
N SER A 197 -14.72 11.85 10.46
CA SER A 197 -15.62 12.88 9.90
C SER A 197 -14.99 14.28 9.95
N ASN A 198 -14.29 14.61 11.04
CA ASN A 198 -13.53 15.86 11.14
C ASN A 198 -12.38 15.90 10.12
N MET A 199 -11.71 14.79 9.85
CA MET A 199 -10.66 14.72 8.82
C MET A 199 -11.23 14.97 7.42
N LEU A 200 -12.39 14.39 7.10
CA LEU A 200 -13.12 14.67 5.86
C LEU A 200 -13.41 16.18 5.73
N PHE A 201 -13.96 16.80 6.76
CA PHE A 201 -14.28 18.23 6.76
C PHE A 201 -13.03 19.11 6.59
N VAL A 202 -11.96 18.84 7.36
CA VAL A 202 -10.71 19.59 7.25
C VAL A 202 -10.07 19.42 5.88
N ARG A 203 -10.11 18.21 5.28
CA ARG A 203 -9.63 17.96 3.92
C ARG A 203 -10.39 18.81 2.90
N GLY A 204 -11.73 18.79 2.93
CA GLY A 204 -12.56 19.52 1.97
C GLY A 204 -12.29 21.03 2.00
N ASP A 205 -12.25 21.62 3.20
CA ASP A 205 -11.90 23.03 3.38
C ASP A 205 -10.47 23.35 2.92
N LEU A 206 -9.51 22.46 3.18
CA LEU A 206 -8.12 22.62 2.74
C LEU A 206 -7.99 22.64 1.22
N ILE A 207 -8.68 21.73 0.52
CA ILE A 207 -8.64 21.64 -0.95
C ILE A 207 -9.10 22.96 -1.56
N GLY A 208 -10.25 23.49 -1.11
CA GLY A 208 -10.75 24.77 -1.61
C GLY A 208 -9.78 25.93 -1.39
N HIS A 209 -9.13 26.00 -0.23
CA HIS A 209 -8.13 27.03 0.05
C HIS A 209 -6.85 26.86 -0.77
N ILE A 210 -6.37 25.62 -0.98
CA ILE A 210 -5.19 25.34 -1.81
C ILE A 210 -5.48 25.75 -3.25
N GLN A 211 -6.63 25.35 -3.78
CA GLN A 211 -7.09 25.66 -5.12
C GLN A 211 -7.18 27.17 -5.36
N ALA A 212 -7.75 27.94 -4.44
CA ALA A 212 -7.78 29.40 -4.53
C ALA A 212 -6.38 30.03 -4.59
N VAL A 213 -5.43 29.53 -3.80
CA VAL A 213 -4.04 30.02 -3.84
C VAL A 213 -3.36 29.68 -5.17
N LEU A 214 -3.59 28.49 -5.72
CA LEU A 214 -3.06 28.10 -7.04
C LEU A 214 -3.66 28.96 -8.15
N ASP A 215 -4.94 29.32 -8.06
CA ASP A 215 -5.61 30.21 -9.03
C ASP A 215 -4.97 31.59 -9.06
N GLU A 216 -4.79 32.19 -7.89
CA GLU A 216 -4.13 33.49 -7.79
C GLU A 216 -2.68 33.43 -8.26
N ALA A 217 -1.95 32.36 -7.90
CA ALA A 217 -0.55 32.20 -8.27
C ALA A 217 -0.36 31.99 -9.78
N ALA A 218 -1.23 31.18 -10.41
CA ALA A 218 -1.19 30.91 -11.85
C ALA A 218 -1.64 32.11 -12.71
N GLY A 219 -2.27 33.12 -12.11
CA GLY A 219 -2.63 34.37 -12.80
C GLY A 219 -1.46 35.33 -13.02
N PHE A 220 -0.28 35.04 -12.47
CA PHE A 220 0.93 35.86 -12.63
C PHE A 220 1.88 35.29 -13.69
N ASP A 221 2.64 36.17 -14.33
CA ASP A 221 3.70 35.79 -15.27
C ASP A 221 5.03 35.47 -14.55
N LYS A 222 5.96 34.80 -15.22
CA LYS A 222 7.30 34.51 -14.68
C LYS A 222 8.06 35.74 -14.19
N LYS A 223 7.84 36.93 -14.78
CA LYS A 223 8.43 38.20 -14.30
C LYS A 223 7.94 38.61 -12.90
N ASP A 224 6.79 38.10 -12.49
CA ASP A 224 6.14 38.35 -11.20
C ASP A 224 6.48 37.26 -10.16
N ILE A 225 7.62 36.59 -10.29
CA ILE A 225 8.03 35.45 -9.44
C ILE A 225 7.92 35.71 -7.93
N VAL A 226 8.21 36.95 -7.51
CA VAL A 226 8.09 37.38 -6.11
C VAL A 226 6.63 37.31 -5.63
N LYS A 227 5.67 37.68 -6.49
CA LYS A 227 4.22 37.61 -6.19
C LYS A 227 3.76 36.16 -6.12
N ILE A 228 4.17 35.32 -7.10
CA ILE A 228 3.89 33.88 -7.11
C ILE A 228 4.31 33.26 -5.77
N LYS A 229 5.57 33.47 -5.37
CA LYS A 229 6.12 32.94 -4.12
C LYS A 229 5.42 33.51 -2.89
N GLY A 230 5.05 34.79 -2.92
CA GLY A 230 4.24 35.41 -1.87
C GLY A 230 2.92 34.66 -1.63
N LYS A 231 2.23 34.24 -2.69
CA LYS A 231 1.01 33.43 -2.60
C LYS A 231 1.31 32.03 -2.08
N LEU A 232 2.34 31.36 -2.60
CA LEU A 232 2.68 29.99 -2.20
C LEU A 232 3.07 29.86 -0.72
N LYS A 233 3.63 30.91 -0.11
CA LYS A 233 3.91 30.94 1.34
C LYS A 233 2.67 30.69 2.20
N LEU A 234 1.45 30.96 1.72
CA LEU A 234 0.22 30.62 2.45
C LEU A 234 0.06 29.11 2.64
N ILE A 235 0.52 28.32 1.66
CA ILE A 235 0.55 26.85 1.67
C ILE A 235 1.80 26.34 2.38
N THR A 236 2.97 26.91 2.10
CA THR A 236 4.27 26.30 2.44
C THR A 236 4.92 26.82 3.72
N ALA A 237 4.63 28.05 4.16
CA ALA A 237 5.33 28.65 5.29
C ALA A 237 4.86 28.05 6.62
N LYS A 238 5.82 27.74 7.49
CA LYS A 238 5.54 27.35 8.88
C LYS A 238 4.82 28.50 9.58
N GLY A 239 3.63 28.22 10.15
CA GLY A 239 2.76 29.25 10.72
C GLY A 239 1.72 29.82 9.74
N GLY A 240 1.83 29.52 8.45
CA GLY A 240 0.80 29.85 7.45
C GLY A 240 -0.52 29.13 7.73
N ARG A 241 -1.65 29.76 7.35
CA ARG A 241 -3.00 29.26 7.66
C ARG A 241 -3.23 27.85 7.11
N ILE A 242 -2.84 27.60 5.85
CA ILE A 242 -3.03 26.29 5.20
C ILE A 242 -2.03 25.28 5.75
N HIS A 243 -0.74 25.63 5.83
CA HIS A 243 0.29 24.77 6.43
C HIS A 243 -0.11 24.29 7.84
N ASN A 244 -0.64 25.19 8.69
CA ASN A 244 -1.07 24.84 10.04
C ASN A 244 -2.27 23.88 10.05
N LYS A 245 -3.21 24.02 9.12
CA LYS A 245 -4.32 23.08 8.96
C LYS A 245 -3.86 21.69 8.46
N ILE A 246 -2.68 21.58 7.86
CA ILE A 246 -2.09 20.29 7.48
C ILE A 246 -1.25 19.72 8.63
N ALA A 247 -0.18 20.43 9.04
CA ALA A 247 0.94 19.86 9.77
C ALA A 247 0.96 20.14 11.29
N LYS A 248 0.07 20.99 11.82
CA LYS A 248 0.03 21.27 13.26
C LYS A 248 -0.28 20.00 14.04
N LYS A 249 0.42 19.72 15.15
CA LYS A 249 0.23 18.47 15.91
C LYS A 249 -0.75 18.56 17.08
N SER A 250 -1.32 19.74 17.34
CA SER A 250 -2.16 19.98 18.52
C SER A 250 -3.61 20.35 18.17
N GLY A 251 -4.54 19.92 19.03
CA GLY A 251 -5.91 20.42 19.09
C GLY A 251 -6.93 19.74 18.18
N ASN A 252 -6.58 18.67 17.46
CA ASN A 252 -7.48 17.92 16.55
C ASN A 252 -8.17 18.82 15.52
N LYS A 253 -7.45 19.84 15.04
CA LYS A 253 -7.93 20.85 14.08
C LYS A 253 -7.18 20.83 12.75
N SER A 254 -6.26 19.89 12.60
CA SER A 254 -5.40 19.73 11.44
C SER A 254 -5.37 18.27 11.01
N LEU A 255 -5.02 18.01 9.75
CA LEU A 255 -4.89 16.65 9.25
C LEU A 255 -3.91 15.82 10.10
N GLN A 256 -2.75 16.37 10.47
CA GLN A 256 -1.76 15.64 11.29
C GLN A 256 -2.29 15.30 12.68
N SER A 257 -2.87 16.28 13.40
CA SER A 257 -3.37 16.02 14.76
C SER A 257 -4.57 15.06 14.79
N LEU A 258 -5.38 15.07 13.73
CA LEU A 258 -6.45 14.09 13.53
C LEU A 258 -5.88 12.71 13.22
N CYS A 259 -4.94 12.59 12.28
CA CYS A 259 -4.22 11.35 11.97
C CYS A 259 -3.60 10.73 13.23
N ASP A 260 -2.87 11.52 14.02
CA ASP A 260 -2.22 11.07 15.26
C ASP A 260 -3.25 10.60 16.31
N SER A 261 -4.42 11.23 16.36
CA SER A 261 -5.48 10.84 17.30
C SER A 261 -6.23 9.59 16.86
N ILE A 262 -6.45 9.43 15.56
CA ILE A 262 -7.06 8.24 14.97
C ILE A 262 -6.14 7.03 15.18
N ASN A 263 -4.87 7.14 14.82
CA ASN A 263 -3.90 6.06 14.99
C ASN A 263 -3.77 5.64 16.45
N ARG A 264 -3.82 6.58 17.41
CA ARG A 264 -3.84 6.25 18.85
C ARG A 264 -5.07 5.42 19.27
N ILE A 265 -6.22 5.54 18.60
CA ILE A 265 -7.37 4.68 18.88
C ILE A 265 -7.18 3.31 18.24
N ILE A 266 -6.72 3.27 16.99
CA ILE A 266 -6.46 2.02 16.26
C ILE A 266 -5.37 1.19 16.98
N GLU A 267 -4.30 1.81 17.47
CA GLU A 267 -3.23 1.13 18.20
C GLU A 267 -3.72 0.45 19.49
N LYS A 268 -4.79 0.96 20.13
CA LYS A 268 -5.40 0.26 21.27
C LYS A 268 -5.84 -1.14 20.88
N THR A 269 -6.36 -1.35 19.66
CA THR A 269 -6.87 -2.66 19.23
C THR A 269 -5.74 -3.67 18.99
N LEU A 270 -4.53 -3.21 18.68
CA LEU A 270 -3.34 -4.04 18.47
C LEU A 270 -2.73 -4.58 19.77
N ILE A 271 -2.97 -3.90 20.90
CA ILE A 271 -2.48 -4.35 22.21
C ILE A 271 -3.32 -5.52 22.72
N TRP A 272 -4.63 -5.50 22.49
CA TRP A 272 -5.53 -6.57 22.93
C TRP A 272 -5.32 -7.89 22.18
N SER A 273 -4.90 -7.86 20.90
CA SER A 273 -4.58 -9.07 20.13
C SER A 273 -3.28 -9.76 20.55
N ARG A 274 -2.48 -9.18 21.46
CA ARG A 274 -1.29 -9.82 22.03
C ARG A 274 -1.55 -10.58 23.34
N PHE A 275 -2.72 -10.39 23.93
CA PHE A 275 -3.12 -11.02 25.21
C PHE A 275 -4.23 -12.07 25.03
N LEU A 276 -4.63 -12.34 23.78
CA LEU A 276 -5.48 -13.45 23.35
C LEU A 276 -4.64 -14.42 22.52
#